data_AF-A0A9D2CI03-F1
#
_entry.id   AF-A0A9D2CI03-F1
#
_cell.length_a   1.000
_cell.length_b   1.000
_cell.length_c   1.000
_cell.angle_alpha   90.00
_cell.angle_beta   90.00
_cell.angle_gamma   90.00
#
_symmetry.space_group_name_H-M   'P 1'
#
loop_
_entity.id
_entity.type
_entity.pdbx_description
1 polymer ?
#
loop_
_entity_poly.entity_id
_entity_poly.type
_entity_poly.pdbx_seq_one_letter_code
_entity_poly.pdbx_strand_id
1 'polypeptide(L)'
;MSIKDDITVMFGNGLNLAGKQTEKLRLQAELAETESAVEAAYAELGRMIVQGRGSDDVFLSTYGVQVGAVRGLEQRALEIQQRIAALDGARVTGHSVPMGACPACGSKVPVTAVRCPTCGDNLASLKARYRRCPSCNEYYDDDAQFCIACGARTEPLTESLYAAPEKAVDIAPTGPAMISVQESPSPIAVVCPSCGGAVSQDDLFCGVCGTRLKS
;
A
#
# COMPACT_ATOMS: atom_id res chain seq x y z
N MET A 1 -8.79 49.47 47.08
CA MET A 1 -9.43 48.16 46.81
C MET A 1 -8.77 47.58 45.57
N SER A 2 -8.17 46.41 45.77
CA SER A 2 -7.19 45.75 44.92
C SER A 2 -7.76 45.21 43.60
N ILE A 3 -7.35 45.80 42.48
CA ILE A 3 -7.44 45.15 41.16
C ILE A 3 -6.26 44.18 40.93
N LYS A 4 -5.21 44.27 41.77
CA LYS A 4 -4.00 43.44 41.67
C LYS A 4 -4.11 42.07 42.36
N ASP A 5 -5.12 41.85 43.19
CA ASP A 5 -5.30 40.59 43.91
C ASP A 5 -6.17 39.58 43.13
N ASP A 6 -6.92 40.04 42.11
CA ASP A 6 -7.78 39.19 41.27
C ASP A 6 -7.04 38.51 40.10
N ILE A 7 -5.92 39.09 39.64
CA ILE A 7 -5.17 38.52 38.51
C ILE A 7 -4.43 37.23 38.93
N THR A 8 -4.06 37.09 40.19
CA THR A 8 -3.33 35.92 40.71
C THR A 8 -4.21 34.66 40.76
N VAL A 9 -5.55 34.80 40.84
CA VAL A 9 -6.46 33.65 40.93
C VAL A 9 -6.81 33.07 39.56
N MET A 10 -6.68 33.83 38.47
CA MET A 10 -7.00 33.34 37.11
C MET A 10 -5.87 32.60 36.38
N PHE A 11 -4.60 32.82 36.75
CA PHE A 11 -3.46 32.16 36.07
C PHE A 11 -2.94 30.88 36.74
N GLY A 12 -3.34 30.58 37.99
CA GLY A 12 -2.89 29.39 38.72
C GLY A 12 -3.48 28.06 38.24
N ASN A 13 -4.66 28.10 37.61
CA ASN A 13 -5.37 26.91 37.13
C ASN A 13 -5.03 26.53 35.67
N GLY A 14 -4.59 27.48 34.85
CA GLY A 14 -4.29 27.26 33.43
C GLY A 14 -2.97 26.52 33.16
N LEU A 15 -1.93 26.81 33.94
CA LEU A 15 -0.61 26.16 33.85
C LEU A 15 -0.64 24.68 34.29
N ASN A 16 -1.64 24.28 35.08
CA ASN A 16 -1.82 22.90 35.53
C ASN A 16 -2.54 22.02 34.50
N LEU A 17 -3.29 22.58 33.54
CA LEU A 17 -4.06 21.78 32.60
C LEU A 17 -3.17 21.15 31.52
N ALA A 18 -2.21 21.91 30.99
CA ALA A 18 -1.27 21.41 29.97
C ALA A 18 -0.33 20.33 30.55
N GLY A 19 0.16 20.53 31.78
CA GLY A 19 0.94 19.52 32.50
C GLY A 19 0.14 18.25 32.77
N LYS A 20 -1.08 18.38 33.30
CA LYS A 20 -1.99 17.25 33.53
C LYS A 20 -2.39 16.52 32.25
N GLN A 21 -2.58 17.23 31.14
CA GLN A 21 -2.88 16.62 29.85
C GLN A 21 -1.70 15.82 29.31
N THR A 22 -0.49 16.35 29.44
CA THR A 22 0.74 15.64 29.04
C THR A 22 0.97 14.40 29.91
N GLU A 23 0.79 14.54 31.22
CA GLU A 23 0.89 13.43 32.18
C GLU A 23 -0.17 12.36 31.92
N LYS A 24 -1.41 12.77 31.62
CA LYS A 24 -2.48 11.84 31.22
C LYS A 24 -2.12 11.05 29.96
N LEU A 25 -1.61 11.72 28.92
CA LEU A 25 -1.19 11.03 27.69
C LEU A 25 -0.06 10.02 27.95
N ARG A 26 0.91 10.39 28.80
CA ARG A 26 1.99 9.49 29.23
C ARG A 26 1.43 8.25 29.94
N LEU A 27 0.54 8.45 30.91
CA LEU A 27 -0.10 7.35 31.65
C LEU A 27 -0.99 6.48 30.75
N GLN A 28 -1.62 7.05 29.73
CA GLN A 28 -2.41 6.29 28.76
C GLN A 28 -1.52 5.40 27.88
N ALA A 29 -0.35 5.89 27.46
CA ALA A 29 0.63 5.07 26.76
C ALA A 29 1.16 3.94 27.66
N GLU A 30 1.55 4.27 28.90
CA GLU A 30 2.03 3.30 29.89
C GLU A 30 0.97 2.23 30.22
N LEU A 31 -0.31 2.63 30.31
CA LEU A 31 -1.44 1.70 30.48
C LEU A 31 -1.56 0.76 29.28
N ALA A 32 -1.57 1.30 28.05
CA ALA A 32 -1.69 0.47 26.84
C ALA A 32 -0.52 -0.51 26.69
N GLU A 33 0.71 -0.06 26.99
CA GLU A 33 1.90 -0.92 27.02
C GLU A 33 1.78 -2.02 28.08
N THR A 34 1.33 -1.67 29.29
CA THR A 34 1.15 -2.63 30.38
C THR A 34 0.04 -3.64 30.07
N GLU A 35 -1.09 -3.20 29.53
CA GLU A 35 -2.18 -4.08 29.09
C GLU A 35 -1.71 -5.04 28.00
N SER A 36 -0.96 -4.56 27.00
CA SER A 36 -0.36 -5.42 25.98
C SER A 36 0.61 -6.44 26.57
N ALA A 37 1.39 -6.05 27.59
CA ALA A 37 2.31 -6.96 28.26
C ALA A 37 1.57 -8.03 29.08
N VAL A 38 0.46 -7.68 29.72
CA VAL A 38 -0.41 -8.62 30.45
C VAL A 38 -1.00 -9.65 29.49
N GLU A 39 -1.56 -9.22 28.36
CA GLU A 39 -2.09 -10.14 27.34
C GLU A 39 -1.00 -11.06 26.77
N ALA A 40 0.20 -10.52 26.52
CA ALA A 40 1.34 -11.32 26.07
C ALA A 40 1.74 -12.38 27.12
N ALA A 41 1.74 -12.04 28.41
CA ALA A 41 2.04 -12.97 29.49
C ALA A 41 1.00 -14.09 29.62
N TYR A 42 -0.30 -13.76 29.53
CA TYR A 42 -1.35 -14.78 29.51
C TYR A 42 -1.27 -15.68 28.28
N ALA A 43 -0.99 -15.12 27.10
CA ALA A 43 -0.81 -15.88 25.88
C ALA A 43 0.38 -16.84 25.97
N GLU A 44 1.51 -16.40 26.53
CA GLU A 44 2.70 -17.24 26.73
C GLU A 44 2.43 -18.37 27.73
N LEU A 45 1.79 -18.04 28.86
CA LEU A 45 1.38 -19.05 29.84
C LEU A 45 0.44 -20.09 29.22
N GLY A 46 -0.55 -19.63 28.46
CA GLY A 46 -1.48 -20.49 27.73
C GLY A 46 -0.76 -21.43 26.77
N ARG A 47 0.20 -20.91 25.98
CA ARG A 47 1.04 -21.73 25.09
C ARG A 47 1.79 -22.81 25.85
N MET A 48 2.47 -22.46 26.95
CA MET A 48 3.23 -23.41 27.76
C MET A 48 2.32 -24.52 28.33
N ILE A 49 1.14 -24.16 28.85
CA ILE A 49 0.20 -25.14 29.42
C ILE A 49 -0.35 -26.06 28.32
N VAL A 50 -0.77 -25.51 27.18
CA VAL A 50 -1.31 -26.30 26.07
C VAL A 50 -0.25 -27.25 25.50
N GLN A 51 1.00 -26.80 25.37
CA GLN A 51 2.11 -27.63 24.89
C GLN A 51 2.51 -28.71 25.90
N GLY A 52 2.58 -28.35 27.19
CA GLY A 52 3.04 -29.26 28.25
C GLY A 52 1.97 -30.23 28.75
N ARG A 53 0.70 -29.84 28.73
CA ARG A 53 -0.42 -30.59 29.35
C ARG A 53 -1.62 -30.81 28.43
N GLY A 54 -1.57 -30.32 27.18
CA GLY A 54 -2.70 -30.46 26.24
C GLY A 54 -2.99 -31.89 25.78
N SER A 55 -2.25 -32.89 26.27
CA SER A 55 -2.52 -34.31 26.04
C SER A 55 -2.92 -35.04 27.32
N ASP A 56 -2.94 -34.35 28.48
CA ASP A 56 -3.37 -34.92 29.75
C ASP A 56 -4.90 -35.06 29.75
N ASP A 57 -5.44 -36.28 29.90
CA ASP A 57 -6.88 -36.54 29.87
C ASP A 57 -7.67 -35.73 30.90
N VAL A 58 -7.13 -35.59 32.12
CA VAL A 58 -7.77 -34.81 33.18
C VAL A 58 -7.83 -33.33 32.80
N PHE A 59 -6.78 -32.80 32.20
CA PHE A 59 -6.75 -31.40 31.74
C PHE A 59 -7.74 -31.18 30.59
N LEU A 60 -7.76 -32.09 29.61
CA LEU A 60 -8.68 -32.06 28.48
C LEU A 60 -10.14 -32.24 28.90
N SER A 61 -10.42 -32.99 29.96
CA SER A 61 -11.79 -33.11 30.49
C SER A 61 -12.35 -31.76 30.98
N THR A 62 -11.47 -30.86 31.43
CA THR A 62 -11.86 -29.54 31.96
C THR A 62 -11.75 -28.44 30.90
N TYR A 63 -10.68 -28.45 30.10
CA TYR A 63 -10.32 -27.37 29.18
C TYR A 63 -10.30 -27.78 27.70
N GLY A 64 -10.80 -28.98 27.37
CA GLY A 64 -10.68 -29.56 26.04
C GLY A 64 -11.32 -28.72 24.93
N VAL A 65 -12.41 -28.00 25.23
CA VAL A 65 -13.06 -27.09 24.27
C VAL A 65 -12.13 -25.94 23.90
N GLN A 66 -11.52 -25.31 24.91
CA GLN A 66 -10.59 -24.19 24.72
C GLN A 66 -9.32 -24.65 24.01
N VAL A 67 -8.75 -25.79 24.43
CA VAL A 67 -7.57 -26.39 23.79
C VAL A 67 -7.87 -26.75 22.34
N GLY A 68 -9.05 -27.30 22.05
CA GLY A 68 -9.49 -27.61 20.69
C GLY A 68 -9.60 -26.35 19.82
N ALA A 69 -10.17 -25.27 20.35
CA ALA A 69 -10.25 -23.99 19.65
C ALA A 69 -8.86 -23.41 19.32
N VAL A 70 -7.93 -23.44 20.28
CA VAL A 70 -6.54 -22.99 20.08
C VAL A 70 -5.88 -23.82 18.98
N ARG A 71 -5.93 -25.16 19.06
CA ARG A 71 -5.35 -26.05 18.05
C ARG A 71 -5.95 -25.82 16.66
N GLY A 72 -7.25 -25.57 16.57
CA GLY A 72 -7.92 -25.25 15.31
C GLY A 72 -7.43 -23.93 14.70
N LEU A 73 -7.23 -22.89 15.51
CA LEU A 73 -6.69 -21.61 15.05
C LEU A 73 -5.21 -21.73 14.64
N GLU A 74 -4.40 -22.48 15.40
CA GLU A 74 -3.00 -22.75 15.06
C GLU A 74 -2.87 -23.47 13.72
N GLN A 75 -3.71 -24.47 13.45
CA GLN A 75 -3.76 -25.17 12.16
C GLN A 75 -4.12 -24.23 11.00
N ARG A 76 -5.13 -23.37 11.18
CA ARG A 76 -5.51 -22.37 10.15
C ARG A 76 -4.40 -21.36 9.91
N ALA A 77 -3.69 -20.93 10.95
CA ALA A 77 -2.55 -20.03 10.82
C ALA A 77 -1.43 -20.68 9.99
N LEU A 78 -1.13 -21.95 10.25
CA LEU A 78 -0.16 -22.72 9.46
C LEU A 78 -0.58 -22.83 7.99
N GLU A 79 -1.85 -23.13 7.71
CA GLU A 79 -2.37 -23.21 6.34
C GLU A 79 -2.23 -21.86 5.61
N ILE A 80 -2.57 -20.76 6.27
CA ILE A 80 -2.41 -19.41 5.71
C ILE A 80 -0.93 -19.12 5.44
N GLN A 81 -0.03 -19.45 6.37
CA GLN A 81 1.42 -19.29 6.19
C GLN A 81 1.93 -20.10 5.00
N GLN A 82 1.49 -21.36 4.83
CA GLN A 82 1.84 -22.18 3.69
C GLN A 82 1.33 -21.59 2.37
N ARG A 83 0.13 -21.02 2.36
CA ARG A 83 -0.41 -20.33 1.19
C ARG A 83 0.38 -19.07 0.84
N ILE A 84 0.77 -18.28 1.84
CA ILE A 84 1.67 -17.13 1.65
C ILE A 84 2.99 -17.61 1.07
N ALA A 85 3.63 -18.62 1.67
CA ALA A 85 4.89 -19.16 1.18
C ALA A 85 4.78 -19.76 -0.24
N ALA A 86 3.64 -20.36 -0.60
CA ALA A 86 3.39 -20.83 -1.96
C ALA A 86 3.22 -19.67 -2.94
N LEU A 87 2.58 -18.57 -2.54
CA LEU A 87 2.46 -17.35 -3.34
C LEU A 87 3.80 -16.63 -3.47
N ASP A 88 4.61 -16.58 -2.42
CA ASP A 88 5.95 -15.98 -2.42
C ASP A 88 6.96 -16.85 -3.18
N GLY A 89 6.90 -18.17 -3.02
CA GLY A 89 7.66 -19.13 -3.84
C GLY A 89 7.23 -19.11 -5.31
N ALA A 90 5.99 -18.72 -5.59
CA ALA A 90 5.49 -18.46 -6.93
C ALA A 90 5.74 -17.02 -7.42
N ARG A 91 6.28 -16.11 -6.58
CA ARG A 91 6.43 -14.69 -6.93
C ARG A 91 7.78 -14.12 -6.47
N VAL A 92 8.66 -13.99 -7.47
CA VAL A 92 9.67 -12.95 -7.65
C VAL A 92 10.50 -12.61 -6.40
N THR A 93 11.65 -13.27 -6.27
CA THR A 93 12.77 -12.83 -5.43
C THR A 93 12.94 -11.31 -5.54
N GLY A 94 12.95 -10.60 -4.40
CA GLY A 94 12.91 -9.14 -4.34
C GLY A 94 13.81 -8.45 -5.38
N HIS A 95 13.29 -7.35 -5.94
CA HIS A 95 13.82 -6.64 -7.10
C HIS A 95 15.25 -6.14 -6.86
N SER A 96 16.25 -6.99 -7.07
CA SER A 96 17.63 -6.54 -7.14
C SER A 96 17.75 -5.74 -8.43
N VAL A 97 17.73 -4.40 -8.30
CA VAL A 97 17.96 -3.52 -9.43
C VAL A 97 19.30 -3.90 -10.06
N PRO A 98 19.33 -4.31 -11.34
CA PRO A 98 20.57 -4.76 -11.95
C PRO A 98 21.58 -3.61 -12.01
N MET A 99 22.85 -3.97 -11.90
CA MET A 99 23.98 -3.04 -12.03
C MET A 99 24.53 -3.13 -13.45
N GLY A 100 24.55 -2.00 -14.15
CA GLY A 100 25.15 -1.87 -15.46
C GLY A 100 26.48 -1.13 -15.43
N ALA A 101 27.32 -1.34 -16.44
CA ALA A 101 28.53 -0.55 -16.62
C ALA A 101 28.20 0.79 -17.31
N CYS A 102 28.71 1.90 -16.75
CA CYS A 102 28.64 3.20 -17.39
C CYS A 102 29.39 3.16 -18.73
N PRO A 103 28.77 3.58 -19.86
CA PRO A 103 29.40 3.51 -21.18
C PRO A 103 30.59 4.47 -21.34
N ALA A 104 30.71 5.49 -20.49
CA ALA A 104 31.77 6.49 -20.60
C ALA A 104 32.99 6.19 -19.71
N CYS A 105 32.78 5.75 -18.46
CA CYS A 105 33.88 5.51 -17.51
C CYS A 105 33.99 4.06 -17.00
N GLY A 106 33.04 3.19 -17.33
CA GLY A 106 33.05 1.78 -16.93
C GLY A 106 32.62 1.48 -15.49
N SER A 107 32.28 2.49 -14.67
CA SER A 107 31.81 2.28 -13.29
C SER A 107 30.54 1.42 -13.24
N LYS A 108 30.40 0.56 -12.23
CA LYS A 108 29.13 -0.15 -11.96
C LYS A 108 28.10 0.81 -11.35
N VAL A 109 26.95 0.94 -12.00
CA VAL A 109 25.86 1.84 -11.62
C VAL A 109 24.52 1.13 -11.71
N PRO A 110 23.57 1.42 -10.80
CA PRO A 110 22.24 0.84 -10.90
C PRO A 110 21.54 1.34 -12.16
N VAL A 111 20.84 0.47 -12.88
CA VAL A 111 20.19 0.82 -14.15
C VAL A 111 19.10 1.90 -13.99
N THR A 112 18.61 2.14 -12.77
CA THR A 112 17.65 3.20 -12.47
C THR A 112 18.29 4.59 -12.38
N ALA A 113 19.62 4.70 -12.22
CA ALA A 113 20.31 5.98 -12.09
C ALA A 113 20.23 6.81 -13.39
N VAL A 114 19.92 8.11 -13.28
CA VAL A 114 19.84 9.02 -14.43
C VAL A 114 21.23 9.43 -14.92
N ARG A 115 22.17 9.63 -13.99
CA ARG A 115 23.56 10.03 -14.26
C ARG A 115 24.53 9.14 -13.49
N CYS A 116 25.72 8.94 -14.05
CA CYS A 116 26.80 8.24 -13.39
C CYS A 116 27.30 9.06 -12.18
N PRO A 117 27.37 8.49 -10.96
CA PRO A 117 27.90 9.18 -9.78
C PRO A 117 29.42 9.34 -9.84
N THR A 118 30.12 8.59 -10.70
CA THR A 118 31.58 8.62 -10.83
C THR A 118 32.05 9.65 -11.86
N CYS A 119 31.49 9.67 -13.07
CA CYS A 119 31.93 10.58 -14.14
C CYS A 119 30.90 11.65 -14.52
N GLY A 120 29.66 11.57 -14.01
CA GLY A 120 28.62 12.56 -14.28
C GLY A 120 27.87 12.39 -15.61
N ASP A 121 28.24 11.42 -16.45
CA ASP A 121 27.60 11.16 -17.75
C ASP A 121 26.16 10.66 -17.64
N ASN A 122 25.35 10.92 -18.67
CA ASN A 122 23.97 10.46 -18.76
C ASN A 122 23.91 8.96 -19.07
N LEU A 123 23.06 8.22 -18.35
CA LEU A 123 22.92 6.77 -18.47
C LEU A 123 21.74 6.33 -19.36
N ALA A 124 21.20 7.19 -20.22
CA ALA A 124 20.09 6.86 -21.12
C ALA A 124 20.37 5.62 -21.99
N SER A 125 21.57 5.52 -22.59
CA SER A 125 21.98 4.36 -23.37
C SER A 125 22.17 3.08 -22.54
N LEU A 126 22.41 3.22 -21.22
CA LEU A 126 22.40 2.08 -20.31
C LEU A 126 20.97 1.64 -20.03
N LYS A 127 20.06 2.57 -19.71
CA LYS A 127 18.64 2.31 -19.43
C LYS A 127 17.89 1.66 -20.59
N ALA A 128 18.20 2.06 -21.81
CA ALA A 128 17.58 1.52 -23.02
C ALA A 128 17.78 0.00 -23.19
N ARG A 129 18.76 -0.59 -22.49
CA ARG A 129 19.04 -2.03 -22.52
C ARG A 129 18.21 -2.84 -21.54
N TYR A 130 17.30 -2.21 -20.79
CA TYR A 130 16.53 -2.86 -19.74
C TYR A 130 15.03 -2.56 -19.86
N ARG A 131 14.23 -3.54 -19.41
CA ARG A 131 12.79 -3.46 -19.24
C ARG A 131 12.39 -3.74 -17.79
N ARG A 132 11.23 -3.25 -17.39
CA ARG A 132 10.62 -3.44 -16.07
C ARG A 132 9.23 -4.02 -16.22
N CYS A 133 8.89 -4.98 -15.39
CA CYS A 133 7.51 -5.43 -15.27
C CYS A 133 6.69 -4.45 -14.41
N PRO A 134 5.55 -3.90 -14.87
CA PRO A 134 4.72 -3.01 -14.06
C PRO A 134 3.99 -3.73 -12.91
N SER A 135 3.66 -5.02 -13.08
CA SER A 135 2.88 -5.78 -12.08
C SER A 135 3.72 -6.36 -10.94
N CYS A 136 5.00 -6.62 -11.19
CA CYS A 136 5.87 -7.23 -10.21
C CYS A 136 7.21 -6.52 -10.08
N ASN A 137 7.45 -5.38 -10.72
CA ASN A 137 8.66 -4.55 -10.61
C ASN A 137 10.03 -5.20 -10.91
N GLU A 138 10.05 -6.40 -11.47
CA GLU A 138 11.29 -7.09 -11.85
C GLU A 138 11.92 -6.48 -13.10
N TYR A 139 13.25 -6.56 -13.18
CA TYR A 139 14.04 -6.03 -14.28
C TYR A 139 14.52 -7.14 -15.21
N TYR A 140 14.52 -6.86 -16.51
CA TYR A 140 14.96 -7.78 -17.54
C TYR A 140 15.79 -7.03 -18.59
N ASP A 141 16.52 -7.77 -19.42
CA ASP A 141 17.15 -7.20 -20.62
C ASP A 141 16.08 -6.77 -21.66
N ASP A 142 16.49 -5.98 -22.66
CA ASP A 142 15.58 -5.40 -23.66
C ASP A 142 14.83 -6.42 -24.53
N ASP A 143 15.27 -7.68 -24.58
CA ASP A 143 14.60 -8.72 -25.37
C ASP A 143 13.38 -9.34 -24.66
N ALA A 144 13.26 -9.17 -23.34
CA ALA A 144 12.18 -9.79 -22.58
C ALA A 144 10.87 -9.02 -22.77
N GLN A 145 9.94 -9.55 -23.57
CA GLN A 145 8.63 -8.94 -23.83
C GLN A 145 7.59 -9.20 -22.73
N PHE A 146 7.77 -10.29 -21.98
CA PHE A 146 6.88 -10.72 -20.89
C PHE A 146 7.69 -11.07 -19.66
N CYS A 147 7.13 -10.77 -18.50
CA CYS A 147 7.70 -11.10 -17.21
C CYS A 147 7.58 -12.61 -16.96
N ILE A 148 8.69 -13.31 -16.79
CA ILE A 148 8.70 -14.75 -16.48
C ILE A 148 8.06 -15.06 -15.12
N ALA A 149 8.02 -14.08 -14.23
CA ALA A 149 7.64 -14.28 -12.85
C ALA A 149 6.15 -13.97 -12.58
N CYS A 150 5.49 -13.18 -13.43
CA CYS A 150 4.06 -12.88 -13.26
C CYS A 150 3.25 -12.84 -14.57
N GLY A 151 3.87 -13.09 -15.73
CA GLY A 151 3.21 -13.15 -17.03
C GLY A 151 2.78 -11.81 -17.64
N ALA A 152 2.95 -10.69 -16.93
CA ALA A 152 2.62 -9.36 -17.45
C ALA A 152 3.60 -8.90 -18.53
N ARG A 153 3.15 -8.04 -19.45
CA ARG A 153 4.00 -7.43 -20.46
C ARG A 153 4.98 -6.45 -19.81
N THR A 154 6.24 -6.48 -20.22
CA THR A 154 7.29 -5.61 -19.69
C THR A 154 7.38 -4.30 -20.48
N GLU A 155 7.81 -3.24 -19.80
CA GLU A 155 7.90 -1.88 -20.34
C GLU A 155 9.35 -1.39 -20.30
N PRO A 156 9.83 -0.64 -21.31
CA PRO A 156 11.19 -0.13 -21.32
C PRO A 156 11.42 0.90 -20.21
N LEU A 157 12.61 0.89 -19.58
CA LEU A 157 12.94 1.82 -18.50
C LEU A 157 13.02 3.29 -18.95
N THR A 158 13.07 3.54 -20.26
CA THR A 158 13.19 4.88 -20.86
C THR A 158 11.89 5.68 -20.82
N GLU A 159 10.73 5.01 -20.76
CA GLU A 159 9.42 5.68 -20.76
C GLU A 159 8.94 6.04 -19.35
N SER A 160 9.46 5.37 -18.30
CA SER A 160 9.00 5.53 -16.92
C SER A 160 9.38 6.86 -16.24
N LEU A 161 10.10 7.77 -16.91
CA LEU A 161 10.40 9.12 -16.40
C LEU A 161 9.45 10.21 -16.95
N TYR A 162 8.51 9.85 -17.82
CA TYR A 162 7.48 10.75 -18.36
C TYR A 162 6.06 10.34 -17.97
N ALA A 163 5.88 9.77 -16.77
CA ALA A 163 4.54 9.68 -16.17
C ALA A 163 4.18 11.01 -15.47
N ALA A 164 3.84 12.01 -16.27
CA ALA A 164 2.92 13.08 -15.91
C ALA A 164 1.95 13.29 -17.10
N PRO A 165 0.64 13.43 -16.88
CA PRO A 165 -0.38 13.08 -17.86
C PRO A 165 -0.74 14.26 -18.73
N GLU A 166 -0.24 14.38 -19.96
CA GLU A 166 -0.72 15.40 -20.88
C GLU A 166 -0.95 14.83 -22.28
N LYS A 167 -2.21 14.48 -22.46
CA LYS A 167 -2.89 14.20 -23.73
C LYS A 167 -2.82 15.46 -24.60
N ALA A 168 -1.73 15.64 -25.35
CA ALA A 168 -1.65 16.65 -26.39
C ALA A 168 -2.37 16.12 -27.64
N VAL A 169 -3.62 16.55 -27.80
CA VAL A 169 -4.40 16.44 -29.03
C VAL A 169 -3.76 17.37 -30.05
N ASP A 170 -3.25 16.81 -31.14
CA ASP A 170 -2.84 17.56 -32.33
C ASP A 170 -4.07 18.24 -32.96
N ILE A 171 -4.05 19.58 -32.98
CA ILE A 171 -4.90 20.38 -33.86
C ILE A 171 -3.99 20.88 -34.99
N ALA A 172 -4.13 20.30 -36.18
CA ALA A 172 -3.56 20.83 -37.42
C ALA A 172 -4.60 21.72 -38.15
N PRO A 173 -4.23 22.90 -38.68
CA PRO A 173 -5.19 23.80 -39.31
C PRO A 173 -5.29 23.64 -40.85
N THR A 174 -6.54 23.75 -41.32
CA THR A 174 -7.04 24.29 -42.59
C THR A 174 -6.60 23.73 -43.96
N GLY A 175 -7.56 23.07 -44.60
CA GLY A 175 -7.81 23.11 -46.05
C GLY A 175 -9.31 22.79 -46.32
N PRO A 176 -10.06 23.56 -47.12
CA PRO A 176 -11.52 23.45 -47.16
C PRO A 176 -12.02 22.54 -48.29
N ALA A 177 -12.88 21.57 -47.97
CA ALA A 177 -13.96 21.09 -48.85
C ALA A 177 -14.87 20.07 -48.12
N MET A 178 -16.01 20.57 -47.65
CA MET A 178 -17.38 20.04 -47.74
C MET A 178 -17.73 18.58 -47.36
N ILE A 179 -18.80 18.48 -46.53
CA ILE A 179 -19.76 17.36 -46.32
C ILE A 179 -19.27 16.26 -45.35
N SER A 180 -19.95 15.83 -44.29
CA SER A 180 -21.37 15.87 -43.87
C SER A 180 -21.45 15.89 -42.34
N VAL A 181 -22.41 16.65 -41.80
CA VAL A 181 -22.81 16.66 -40.39
C VAL A 181 -23.36 15.29 -39.98
N GLN A 182 -22.86 14.73 -38.88
CA GLN A 182 -23.64 13.85 -38.01
C GLN A 182 -23.47 14.26 -36.55
N GLU A 183 -24.55 14.85 -36.07
CA GLU A 183 -24.96 15.10 -34.70
C GLU A 183 -24.98 13.82 -33.84
N SER A 184 -24.91 14.00 -32.51
CA SER A 184 -25.43 13.15 -31.41
C SER A 184 -24.40 12.44 -30.49
N PRO A 185 -24.74 12.17 -29.24
CA PRO A 185 -25.03 13.17 -28.19
C PRO A 185 -24.15 12.97 -26.94
N SER A 186 -23.88 14.04 -26.20
CA SER A 186 -23.32 13.95 -24.85
C SER A 186 -24.29 13.22 -23.92
N PRO A 187 -23.88 12.18 -23.18
CA PRO A 187 -24.70 11.64 -22.12
C PRO A 187 -24.68 12.61 -20.93
N ILE A 188 -25.86 13.01 -20.50
CA ILE A 188 -26.08 13.82 -19.30
C ILE A 188 -25.65 12.96 -18.10
N ALA A 189 -24.54 13.33 -17.46
CA ALA A 189 -24.03 12.65 -16.28
C ALA A 189 -24.90 13.01 -15.06
N VAL A 190 -25.49 12.01 -14.42
CA VAL A 190 -26.21 12.11 -13.16
C VAL A 190 -25.24 11.80 -12.01
N VAL A 191 -25.35 12.50 -10.89
CA VAL A 191 -24.47 12.30 -9.74
C VAL A 191 -25.05 11.22 -8.82
N CYS A 192 -24.25 10.23 -8.46
CA CYS A 192 -24.63 9.18 -7.51
C CYS A 192 -24.94 9.79 -6.13
N PRO A 193 -26.12 9.54 -5.54
CA PRO A 193 -26.50 10.12 -4.26
C PRO A 193 -25.71 9.57 -3.06
N SER A 194 -25.06 8.41 -3.20
CA SER A 194 -24.33 7.77 -2.09
C SER A 194 -22.85 8.15 -2.03
N CYS A 195 -22.20 8.43 -3.16
CA CYS A 195 -20.76 8.73 -3.18
C CYS A 195 -20.39 9.99 -3.98
N GLY A 196 -21.33 10.62 -4.68
CA GLY A 196 -21.05 11.79 -5.51
C GLY A 196 -20.35 11.48 -6.84
N GLY A 197 -20.15 10.20 -7.19
CA GLY A 197 -19.55 9.81 -8.47
C GLY A 197 -20.46 10.13 -9.65
N ALA A 198 -19.88 10.52 -10.79
CA ALA A 198 -20.63 10.72 -12.03
C ALA A 198 -21.08 9.36 -12.60
N VAL A 199 -22.35 9.26 -12.97
CA VAL A 199 -22.97 8.02 -13.47
C VAL A 199 -23.87 8.36 -14.66
N SER A 200 -23.98 7.46 -15.63
CA SER A 200 -24.84 7.67 -16.79
C SER A 200 -26.30 7.41 -16.40
N GLN A 201 -27.25 8.07 -17.06
CA GLN A 201 -28.67 7.93 -16.73
C GLN A 201 -29.21 6.49 -16.93
N ASP A 202 -28.52 5.67 -17.73
CA ASP A 202 -28.89 4.28 -18.04
C ASP A 202 -28.21 3.24 -17.13
N ASP A 203 -27.33 3.67 -16.21
CA ASP A 203 -26.59 2.76 -15.34
C ASP A 203 -27.43 2.33 -14.12
N LEU A 204 -27.69 1.02 -14.00
CA LEU A 204 -28.40 0.43 -12.86
C LEU A 204 -27.59 0.44 -11.55
N PHE A 205 -26.27 0.58 -11.65
CA PHE A 205 -25.34 0.56 -10.54
C PHE A 205 -24.25 1.61 -10.74
N CYS A 206 -23.87 2.28 -9.65
CA CYS A 206 -22.74 3.21 -9.67
C CYS A 206 -21.43 2.43 -9.83
N GLY A 207 -20.67 2.70 -10.89
CA GLY A 207 -19.34 2.09 -11.12
C GLY A 207 -18.27 2.49 -10.10
N VAL A 208 -18.54 3.50 -9.25
CA VAL A 208 -17.59 3.99 -8.24
C VAL A 208 -17.81 3.30 -6.88
N CYS A 209 -19.06 3.21 -6.40
CA CYS A 209 -19.35 2.68 -5.07
C CYS A 209 -20.22 1.42 -5.07
N GLY A 210 -20.61 0.90 -6.24
CA GLY A 210 -21.44 -0.30 -6.38
C GLY A 210 -22.89 -0.12 -5.91
N THR A 211 -23.29 1.09 -5.51
CA THR A 211 -24.65 1.35 -5.05
C THR A 211 -25.63 1.27 -6.22
N ARG A 212 -26.72 0.52 -6.03
CA ARG A 212 -27.79 0.40 -7.02
C ARG A 212 -28.50 1.74 -7.19
N LEU A 213 -28.46 2.29 -8.39
CA LEU A 213 -29.20 3.50 -8.74
C LEU A 213 -30.61 3.05 -9.11
N LYS A 214 -31.59 3.44 -8.29
CA LYS A 214 -32.99 3.17 -8.61
C LYS A 214 -33.35 3.98 -9.86
N SER A 215 -33.77 3.28 -10.91
CA SER A 215 -34.55 3.83 -12.02
C SER A 215 -35.78 4.57 -11.51
#